data_AF-A0A1I0GY14-F1
#
_entry.id   AF-A0A1I0GY14-F1
#
_cell.length_a   1.000
_cell.length_b   1.000
_cell.length_c   1.000
_cell.angle_alpha   90.00
_cell.angle_beta   90.00
_cell.angle_gamma   90.00
#
_symmetry.space_group_name_H-M   'P 1'
#
loop_
_entity.id
_entity.type
_entity.pdbx_description
1 polymer ?
#
loop_
_entity_poly.entity_id
_entity_poly.type
_entity_poly.pdbx_seq_one_letter_code
_entity_poly.pdbx_strand_id
1 'polypeptide(L)'
;MNIIIDETAMNKFSLIIGILGIIIGYVLYLKGQKLRIPYWDIRTNNLINNFTSKISKLDIKFMDKDINNLSVSKIVFWNGGREVIDIEDISKLNNLCIKPTKEGVMILDCKVISRNSEASQFEVDYDEEKNEVIMKFDYLNYRWGAVIEIIHTGVESKDLEIDGSIKGVQSIKKKKISEVPNNGLVSIFYTKKMSISIKRFIYTIYSIAFAILVFVVFREFIGLALVVLSFPFIGLLLTWKNVAPKDLEHFLREL
;
A
#
# COMPACT_ATOMS: atom_id res chain seq x y z
N MET A 1 -31.52 -47.43 -20.38
CA MET A 1 -31.97 -46.07 -20.68
C MET A 1 -30.74 -45.27 -21.09
N ASN A 2 -30.49 -45.16 -22.40
CA ASN A 2 -29.32 -44.45 -22.92
C ASN A 2 -29.57 -42.95 -22.77
N ILE A 3 -28.78 -42.30 -21.92
CA ILE A 3 -28.77 -40.84 -21.80
C ILE A 3 -28.11 -40.32 -23.08
N ILE A 4 -28.91 -40.00 -24.08
CA ILE A 4 -28.44 -39.27 -25.27
C ILE A 4 -28.21 -37.84 -24.78
N ILE A 5 -26.95 -37.55 -24.44
CA ILE A 5 -26.54 -36.19 -24.09
C ILE A 5 -26.69 -35.37 -25.37
N ASP A 6 -27.55 -34.35 -25.35
CA ASP A 6 -27.70 -33.43 -26.46
C ASP A 6 -26.33 -32.80 -26.80
N GLU A 7 -25.88 -33.01 -28.03
CA GLU A 7 -24.62 -32.48 -28.55
C GLU A 7 -24.55 -30.96 -28.36
N THR A 8 -25.69 -30.26 -28.44
CA THR A 8 -25.77 -28.83 -28.19
C THR A 8 -25.58 -28.46 -26.72
N ALA A 9 -25.99 -29.31 -25.78
CA ALA A 9 -25.74 -29.11 -24.35
C ALA A 9 -24.25 -29.27 -24.01
N MET A 10 -23.58 -30.23 -24.66
CA MET A 10 -22.14 -30.42 -24.47
C MET A 10 -21.30 -29.27 -25.02
N ASN A 11 -21.69 -28.74 -26.17
CA ASN A 11 -21.05 -27.57 -26.77
C ASN A 11 -21.23 -26.30 -25.90
N LYS A 12 -22.39 -26.12 -25.26
CA LYS A 12 -22.60 -24.99 -24.33
C LYS A 12 -21.77 -25.13 -23.06
N PHE A 13 -21.67 -26.34 -22.52
CA PHE A 13 -20.89 -26.60 -21.30
C PHE A 13 -19.39 -26.38 -21.51
N SER A 14 -18.82 -26.87 -22.62
CA SER A 14 -17.41 -26.68 -22.96
C SER A 14 -17.07 -25.20 -23.16
N LEU A 15 -17.97 -24.42 -23.78
CA LEU A 15 -17.82 -22.98 -23.98
C LEU A 15 -17.78 -22.23 -22.63
N ILE A 16 -18.69 -22.54 -21.70
CA ILE A 16 -18.71 -21.94 -20.36
C ILE A 16 -17.41 -22.22 -19.61
N ILE A 17 -16.93 -23.47 -19.61
CA ILE A 17 -15.65 -23.84 -18.99
C ILE A 17 -14.50 -23.08 -19.63
N GLY A 18 -14.48 -22.96 -20.96
CA GLY A 18 -13.46 -22.22 -21.69
C GLY A 18 -13.38 -20.76 -21.26
N ILE A 19 -14.53 -20.07 -21.19
CA ILE A 19 -14.60 -18.67 -20.73
C ILE A 19 -14.14 -18.54 -19.28
N LEU A 20 -14.61 -19.41 -18.39
CA LEU A 20 -14.21 -19.40 -16.98
C LEU A 20 -12.70 -19.64 -16.82
N GLY A 21 -12.13 -20.56 -17.61
CA GLY A 21 -10.70 -20.83 -17.63
C GLY A 21 -9.88 -19.59 -18.00
N ILE A 22 -10.31 -18.84 -19.01
CA ILE A 22 -9.67 -17.58 -19.42
C ILE A 22 -9.75 -16.53 -18.30
N ILE A 23 -10.92 -16.35 -17.69
CA ILE A 23 -11.11 -15.37 -16.60
C ILE A 23 -10.23 -15.74 -15.40
N ILE A 24 -10.25 -17.00 -14.98
CA ILE A 24 -9.44 -17.49 -13.85
C ILE A 24 -7.95 -17.35 -14.18
N GLY A 25 -7.52 -17.75 -15.37
CA GLY A 25 -6.15 -17.62 -15.83
C GLY A 25 -5.66 -16.17 -15.82
N TYR A 26 -6.49 -15.24 -16.29
CA TYR A 26 -6.18 -13.81 -16.26
C TYR A 26 -6.06 -13.26 -14.83
N VAL A 27 -6.99 -13.64 -13.93
CA VAL A 27 -6.93 -13.23 -12.52
C VAL A 27 -5.68 -13.79 -11.83
N LEU A 28 -5.33 -15.06 -12.09
CA LEU A 28 -4.12 -15.68 -11.56
C LEU A 28 -2.86 -15.03 -12.11
N TYR A 29 -2.83 -14.66 -13.40
CA TYR A 29 -1.73 -13.93 -14.01
C TYR A 29 -1.50 -12.59 -13.31
N LEU A 30 -2.55 -11.77 -13.16
CA LEU A 30 -2.45 -10.48 -12.46
C LEU A 30 -1.98 -10.65 -11.01
N LYS A 31 -2.41 -11.70 -10.32
CA LYS A 31 -2.04 -11.98 -8.93
C LYS A 31 -0.64 -12.58 -8.80
N GLY A 32 -0.17 -13.28 -9.81
CA GLY A 32 1.15 -13.92 -9.88
C GLY A 32 2.27 -12.95 -10.22
N GLN A 33 1.96 -11.74 -10.71
CA GLN A 33 2.96 -10.71 -10.94
C GLN A 33 3.65 -10.32 -9.62
N LYS A 34 4.94 -10.64 -9.53
CA LYS A 34 5.84 -10.14 -8.49
C LYS A 34 6.35 -8.79 -9.01
N LEU A 35 5.96 -7.72 -8.32
CA LEU A 35 6.37 -6.36 -8.65
C LEU A 35 7.01 -5.75 -7.41
N ARG A 36 8.07 -4.97 -7.61
CA ARG A 36 8.64 -4.04 -6.62
C ARG A 36 7.89 -2.71 -6.73
N ILE A 37 7.28 -2.25 -5.62
CA ILE A 37 6.50 -0.99 -5.64
C ILE A 37 6.82 -0.17 -4.39
N PRO A 38 7.90 0.63 -4.41
CA PRO A 38 8.21 1.53 -3.32
C PRO A 38 7.19 2.68 -3.28
N TYR A 39 6.60 2.87 -2.11
CA TYR A 39 5.68 3.95 -1.81
C TYR A 39 6.22 4.82 -0.71
N TRP A 40 5.78 6.08 -0.71
CA TRP A 40 6.03 6.98 0.38
C TRP A 40 4.90 7.99 0.59
N ASP A 41 4.87 8.53 1.81
CA ASP A 41 4.03 9.67 2.17
C ASP A 41 4.76 10.55 3.18
N ILE A 42 4.34 11.80 3.29
CA ILE A 42 4.94 12.79 4.18
C ILE A 42 3.85 13.65 4.81
N ARG A 43 4.00 13.91 6.11
CA ARG A 43 3.24 14.92 6.83
C ARG A 43 4.18 15.80 7.61
N THR A 44 3.92 17.10 7.58
CA THR A 44 4.77 18.12 8.18
C THR A 44 3.93 18.93 9.16
N ASN A 45 4.44 19.08 10.37
CA ASN A 45 3.93 20.03 11.33
C ASN A 45 4.97 21.14 11.49
N ASN A 46 4.57 22.37 11.16
CA ASN A 46 5.41 23.54 11.32
C ASN A 46 5.26 24.07 12.75
N LEU A 47 6.34 24.00 13.53
CA LEU A 47 6.35 24.39 14.93
C LEU A 47 6.63 25.89 15.09
N ILE A 48 7.50 26.43 14.25
CA ILE A 48 7.95 27.82 14.27
C ILE A 48 7.84 28.38 12.85
N ASN A 49 7.05 29.45 12.70
CA ASN A 49 6.85 30.15 11.43
C ASN A 49 7.23 31.62 11.56
N ASN A 50 8.47 31.95 11.21
CA ASN A 50 8.94 33.31 11.00
C ASN A 50 8.65 34.26 12.19
N PHE A 51 8.74 33.75 13.43
CA PHE A 51 8.44 34.54 14.64
C PHE A 51 9.49 35.62 14.92
N THR A 52 10.73 35.40 14.50
CA THR A 52 11.84 36.36 14.55
C THR A 52 11.49 37.68 13.83
N SER A 53 10.75 37.60 12.71
CA SER A 53 10.28 38.80 11.99
C SER A 53 9.16 39.58 12.71
N LYS A 54 8.45 38.93 13.64
CA LYS A 54 7.30 39.50 14.36
C LYS A 54 7.66 40.03 15.74
N ILE A 55 8.72 39.50 16.35
CA ILE A 55 9.15 39.83 17.72
C ILE A 55 10.61 40.26 17.67
N SER A 56 10.85 41.56 17.73
CA SER A 56 12.17 42.21 17.52
C SER A 56 13.28 41.86 18.52
N LYS A 57 13.00 41.02 19.51
CA LYS A 57 13.95 40.56 20.55
C LYS A 57 13.95 39.03 20.71
N LEU A 58 13.36 38.30 19.77
CA LEU A 58 13.31 36.85 19.79
C LEU A 58 14.37 36.30 18.84
N ASP A 59 15.37 35.64 19.41
CA ASP A 59 16.37 34.86 18.66
C ASP A 59 16.08 33.37 18.85
N ILE A 60 16.03 32.63 17.75
CA ILE A 60 15.77 31.18 17.75
C ILE A 60 16.98 30.49 17.14
N LYS A 61 17.63 29.64 17.94
CA LYS A 61 18.81 28.89 17.54
C LYS A 61 18.57 27.40 17.64
N PHE A 62 19.12 26.65 16.69
CA PHE A 62 19.22 25.20 16.74
C PHE A 62 20.69 24.81 16.56
N MET A 63 21.28 24.15 17.57
CA MET A 63 22.72 23.81 17.57
C MET A 63 23.59 25.03 17.19
N ASP A 64 23.34 26.17 17.83
CA ASP A 64 23.99 27.48 17.61
C ASP A 64 23.77 28.15 16.24
N LYS A 65 23.00 27.54 15.33
CA LYS A 65 22.61 28.14 14.05
C LYS A 65 21.31 28.93 14.20
N ASP A 66 21.29 30.17 13.74
CA ASP A 66 20.07 30.98 13.69
C ASP A 66 19.09 30.40 12.66
N ILE A 67 17.85 30.17 13.10
CA ILE A 67 16.78 29.64 12.26
C ILE A 67 15.52 30.51 12.36
N ASN A 68 14.90 30.76 11.22
CA ASN A 68 13.62 31.50 11.16
C ASN A 68 12.41 30.58 11.25
N ASN A 69 12.57 29.33 10.80
CA ASN A 69 11.52 28.33 10.72
C ASN A 69 12.03 27.00 11.26
N LEU A 70 11.13 26.27 11.92
CA LEU A 70 11.37 24.92 12.41
C LEU A 70 10.13 24.08 12.17
N SER A 71 10.30 22.99 11.43
CA SER A 71 9.26 22.01 11.17
C SER A 71 9.74 20.60 11.47
N VAL A 72 8.80 19.76 11.85
CA VAL A 72 9.01 18.33 12.00
C VAL A 72 8.17 17.62 10.94
N SER A 73 8.86 16.88 10.08
CA SER A 73 8.24 16.03 9.06
C SER A 73 8.36 14.57 9.45
N LYS A 74 7.24 13.85 9.43
CA LYS A 74 7.23 12.39 9.48
C LYS A 74 7.00 11.85 8.08
N ILE A 75 7.97 11.07 7.61
CA ILE A 75 7.99 10.46 6.29
C ILE A 75 7.90 8.96 6.48
N VAL A 76 6.97 8.33 5.78
CA VAL A 76 6.90 6.86 5.75
C VAL A 76 7.35 6.38 4.39
N PHE A 77 8.21 5.37 4.39
CA PHE A 77 8.68 4.68 3.20
C PHE A 77 8.43 3.19 3.37
N TRP A 78 7.82 2.56 2.36
CA TRP A 78 7.50 1.13 2.44
C TRP A 78 7.45 0.45 1.07
N ASN A 79 7.66 -0.86 1.08
CA ASN A 79 7.45 -1.70 -0.10
C ASN A 79 5.97 -2.13 -0.19
N GLY A 80 5.22 -1.59 -1.14
CA GLY A 80 3.86 -2.04 -1.47
C GLY A 80 3.78 -3.17 -2.50
N GLY A 81 4.93 -3.62 -3.00
CA GLY A 81 5.08 -4.70 -3.98
C GLY A 81 5.28 -6.08 -3.32
N ARG A 82 4.95 -7.15 -4.05
CA ARG A 82 5.10 -8.53 -3.55
C ARG A 82 6.52 -9.07 -3.68
N GLU A 83 7.35 -8.39 -4.45
CA GLU A 83 8.77 -8.70 -4.60
C GLU A 83 9.57 -7.93 -3.57
N VAL A 84 10.61 -8.57 -3.01
CA VAL A 84 11.52 -7.97 -2.04
C VAL A 84 12.31 -6.84 -2.73
N ILE A 85 12.60 -5.78 -1.97
CA ILE A 85 13.56 -4.75 -2.38
C ILE A 85 14.78 -4.92 -1.50
N ASP A 86 15.87 -5.41 -2.08
CA ASP A 86 17.14 -5.61 -1.38
C ASP A 86 18.01 -4.35 -1.51
N ILE A 87 18.97 -4.16 -0.62
CA ILE A 87 19.94 -3.05 -0.71
C ILE A 87 20.71 -3.07 -2.04
N GLU A 88 20.96 -4.25 -2.57
CA GLU A 88 21.63 -4.45 -3.86
C GLU A 88 20.79 -3.95 -5.05
N ASP A 89 19.48 -3.80 -4.87
CA ASP A 89 18.58 -3.20 -5.86
C ASP A 89 18.73 -1.67 -5.90
N ILE A 90 19.33 -1.03 -4.89
CA ILE A 90 19.55 0.42 -4.88
C ILE A 90 20.73 0.78 -5.80
N SER A 91 20.55 1.83 -6.60
CA SER A 91 21.61 2.33 -7.48
C SER A 91 22.73 2.99 -6.68
N LYS A 92 23.97 2.53 -6.85
CA LYS A 92 25.16 3.13 -6.21
C LYS A 92 25.44 4.58 -6.63
N LEU A 93 24.96 4.98 -7.81
CA LEU A 93 25.14 6.34 -8.34
C LEU A 93 24.02 7.28 -7.91
N ASN A 94 22.82 6.75 -7.70
CA ASN A 94 21.64 7.51 -7.27
C ASN A 94 21.00 6.79 -6.09
N ASN A 95 21.64 6.97 -4.93
CA ASN A 95 21.21 6.35 -3.67
C ASN A 95 19.82 6.83 -3.28
N LEU A 96 19.12 6.01 -2.50
CA LEU A 96 17.82 6.37 -1.96
C LEU A 96 17.98 7.41 -0.84
N CYS A 97 17.49 8.62 -1.05
CA CYS A 97 17.62 9.72 -0.10
C CYS A 97 16.34 10.56 0.02
N ILE A 98 16.25 11.33 1.11
CA ILE A 98 15.28 12.40 1.29
C ILE A 98 16.03 13.71 1.16
N LYS A 99 15.56 14.59 0.28
CA LYS A 99 16.22 15.87 0.00
C LYS A 99 15.24 17.03 -0.05
N PRO A 100 15.69 18.27 0.21
CA PRO A 100 14.87 19.45 0.00
C PRO A 100 14.55 19.69 -1.48
N THR A 101 13.34 20.17 -1.75
CA THR A 101 12.91 20.50 -3.13
C THR A 101 13.23 21.93 -3.56
N LYS A 102 13.62 22.77 -2.61
CA LYS A 102 13.87 24.20 -2.81
C LYS A 102 15.17 24.61 -2.14
N GLU A 103 15.81 25.62 -2.73
CA GLU A 103 16.97 26.28 -2.13
C GLU A 103 16.59 26.96 -0.79
N GLY A 104 17.51 26.94 0.16
CA GLY A 104 17.35 27.55 1.49
C GLY A 104 16.65 26.69 2.54
N VAL A 105 16.11 25.53 2.18
CA VAL A 105 15.60 24.54 3.15
C VAL A 105 16.76 23.68 3.63
N MET A 106 17.02 23.69 4.94
CA MET A 106 18.07 22.91 5.58
C MET A 106 17.45 21.82 6.43
N ILE A 107 17.99 20.62 6.30
CA ILE A 107 17.76 19.52 7.23
C ILE A 107 18.65 19.77 8.45
N LEU A 108 18.12 19.56 9.64
CA LEU A 108 18.80 19.86 10.90
C LEU A 108 19.10 18.59 11.69
N ASP A 109 18.19 17.62 11.64
CA ASP A 109 18.33 16.33 12.30
C ASP A 109 17.40 15.30 11.65
N CYS A 110 17.74 14.02 11.76
CA CYS A 110 16.89 12.93 11.30
C CYS A 110 17.06 11.67 12.16
N LYS A 111 15.97 10.91 12.31
CA LYS A 111 16.01 9.59 12.97
C LYS A 111 14.88 8.70 12.49
N VAL A 112 15.07 7.39 12.62
CA VAL A 112 13.98 6.43 12.47
C VAL A 112 13.20 6.35 13.79
N ILE A 113 11.90 6.65 13.74
CA ILE A 113 11.03 6.62 14.93
C ILE A 113 10.20 5.34 15.05
N SER A 114 9.99 4.64 13.94
CA SER A 114 9.26 3.37 13.95
C SER A 114 9.64 2.50 12.76
N ARG A 115 9.62 1.19 12.98
CA ARG A 115 9.77 0.15 11.97
C ARG A 115 8.73 -0.91 12.23
N ASN A 116 8.25 -1.57 11.19
CA ASN A 116 7.36 -2.71 11.38
C ASN A 116 8.04 -4.08 11.30
N SER A 117 9.34 -4.08 11.02
CA SER A 117 10.19 -5.25 11.06
C SER A 117 11.61 -4.83 11.41
N GLU A 118 12.11 -5.26 12.57
CA GLU A 118 13.51 -5.06 12.97
C GLU A 118 14.48 -5.77 12.03
N ALA A 119 14.05 -6.87 11.40
CA ALA A 119 14.86 -7.63 10.44
C ALA A 119 15.20 -6.83 9.17
N SER A 120 14.50 -5.72 8.89
CA SER A 120 14.85 -4.84 7.78
C SER A 120 16.14 -4.03 8.01
N GLN A 121 16.58 -3.89 9.27
CA GLN A 121 17.71 -3.05 9.67
C GLN A 121 17.65 -1.64 9.06
N PHE A 122 16.46 -1.05 9.02
CA PHE A 122 16.26 0.24 8.37
C PHE A 122 16.94 1.37 9.16
N GLU A 123 17.81 2.13 8.54
CA GLU A 123 18.59 3.21 9.16
C GLU A 123 18.57 4.46 8.26
N VAL A 124 18.88 5.60 8.87
CA VAL A 124 19.01 6.87 8.15
C VAL A 124 20.28 7.57 8.61
N ASP A 125 21.02 8.13 7.64
CA ASP A 125 22.22 8.93 7.89
C ASP A 125 22.05 10.30 7.26
N TYR A 126 22.36 11.36 8.00
CA TYR A 126 22.35 12.72 7.47
C TYR A 126 23.69 13.06 6.82
N ASP A 127 23.65 13.43 5.54
CA ASP A 127 24.78 13.97 4.77
C ASP A 127 24.70 15.50 4.81
N GLU A 128 25.51 16.11 5.69
CA GLU A 128 25.57 17.58 5.86
C GLU A 128 26.05 18.31 4.60
N GLU A 129 26.94 17.72 3.81
CA GLU A 129 27.52 18.36 2.62
C GLU A 129 26.49 18.50 1.50
N LYS A 130 25.67 17.46 1.31
CA LYS A 130 24.61 17.45 0.30
C LYS A 130 23.28 17.95 0.82
N ASN A 131 23.13 18.07 2.14
CA ASN A 131 21.89 18.40 2.81
C ASN A 131 20.77 17.38 2.48
N GLU A 132 21.12 16.10 2.55
CA GLU A 132 20.24 14.97 2.22
C GLU A 132 20.27 13.90 3.34
N VAL A 133 19.17 13.17 3.51
CA VAL A 133 19.11 12.04 4.45
C VAL A 133 19.12 10.74 3.65
N ILE A 134 20.20 9.99 3.77
CA ILE A 134 20.40 8.72 3.07
C ILE A 134 19.64 7.62 3.81
N MET A 135 18.78 6.90 3.10
CA MET A 135 18.06 5.75 3.65
C MET A 135 18.83 4.46 3.37
N LYS A 136 19.04 3.65 4.41
CA LYS A 136 19.72 2.35 4.35
C LYS A 136 18.83 1.27 4.97
N PHE A 137 18.91 0.06 4.44
CA PHE A 137 18.24 -1.13 4.98
C PHE A 137 18.89 -2.36 4.37
N ASP A 138 18.70 -3.54 4.95
CA ASP A 138 19.14 -4.80 4.35
C ASP A 138 18.18 -5.22 3.23
N TYR A 139 16.89 -5.38 3.58
CA TYR A 139 15.83 -5.65 2.63
C TYR A 139 14.45 -5.22 3.14
N LEU A 140 13.52 -5.02 2.21
CA LEU A 140 12.12 -4.69 2.48
C LEU A 140 11.18 -5.70 1.83
N ASN A 141 10.58 -6.56 2.65
CA ASN A 141 9.50 -7.45 2.25
C ASN A 141 8.20 -6.70 1.94
N TYR A 142 7.22 -7.41 1.39
CA TYR A 142 5.88 -6.87 1.16
C TYR A 142 5.30 -6.25 2.44
N ARG A 143 4.92 -4.97 2.35
CA ARG A 143 4.39 -4.12 3.41
C ARG A 143 5.40 -3.76 4.50
N TRP A 144 6.68 -4.09 4.36
CA TRP A 144 7.67 -3.62 5.31
C TRP A 144 8.09 -2.18 5.00
N GLY A 145 8.38 -1.43 6.04
CA GLY A 145 8.73 -0.03 5.95
C GLY A 145 9.10 0.58 7.30
N ALA A 146 9.44 1.86 7.23
CA ALA A 146 9.85 2.65 8.39
C ALA A 146 9.23 4.05 8.34
N VAL A 147 9.10 4.65 9.52
CA VAL A 147 8.77 6.06 9.69
C VAL A 147 10.01 6.81 10.13
N ILE A 148 10.34 7.84 9.38
CA ILE A 148 11.51 8.68 9.52
C ILE A 148 11.02 10.05 9.98
N GLU A 149 11.56 10.54 11.08
CA GLU A 149 11.35 11.91 11.55
C GLU A 149 12.51 12.77 11.06
N ILE A 150 12.17 13.90 10.44
CA ILE A 150 13.12 14.90 9.95
C ILE A 150 12.77 16.24 10.58
N ILE A 151 13.77 16.85 11.20
CA ILE A 151 13.71 18.25 11.66
C ILE A 151 14.33 19.11 10.56
N HIS A 152 13.62 20.13 10.08
CA HIS A 152 14.07 20.96 8.96
C HIS A 152 13.51 22.39 9.04
N THR A 153 14.04 23.28 8.22
CA THR A 153 13.63 24.70 8.16
C THR A 153 12.53 24.99 7.12
N GLY A 154 12.12 24.00 6.34
CA GLY A 154 11.00 24.11 5.39
C GLY A 154 9.66 24.25 6.11
N VAL A 155 8.61 24.70 5.43
CA VAL A 155 7.30 25.00 6.04
C VAL A 155 6.25 23.95 5.68
N GLU A 156 6.33 23.38 4.48
CA GLU A 156 5.31 22.48 3.95
C GLU A 156 5.88 21.09 3.61
N SER A 157 5.01 20.08 3.54
CA SER A 157 5.38 18.71 3.13
C SER A 157 5.81 18.56 1.67
N LYS A 158 5.72 19.62 0.86
CA LYS A 158 6.27 19.67 -0.50
C LYS A 158 7.72 20.14 -0.52
N ASP A 159 8.23 20.66 0.59
CA ASP A 159 9.60 21.18 0.70
C ASP A 159 10.63 20.05 0.87
N LEU A 160 10.17 18.81 1.07
CA LEU A 160 10.98 17.60 1.09
C LEU A 160 10.43 16.58 0.08
N GLU A 161 11.32 15.84 -0.56
CA GLU A 161 11.01 14.74 -1.46
C GLU A 161 11.92 13.53 -1.24
N ILE A 162 11.46 12.35 -1.69
CA ILE A 162 12.31 11.17 -1.80
C ILE A 162 12.82 11.08 -3.23
N ASP A 163 14.13 10.96 -3.36
CA ASP A 163 14.83 10.69 -4.61
C ASP A 163 15.65 9.40 -4.49
N GLY A 164 16.06 8.87 -5.63
CA GLY A 164 16.84 7.64 -5.72
C GLY A 164 16.32 6.71 -6.80
N SER A 165 17.16 5.76 -7.18
CA SER A 165 16.83 4.76 -8.21
C SER A 165 16.92 3.35 -7.67
N ILE A 166 15.88 2.57 -7.94
CA ILE A 166 15.77 1.16 -7.54
C ILE A 166 15.66 0.32 -8.81
N LYS A 167 16.52 -0.70 -8.96
CA LYS A 167 16.52 -1.60 -10.11
C LYS A 167 15.15 -2.26 -10.27
N GLY A 168 14.67 -2.31 -11.52
CA GLY A 168 13.35 -2.87 -11.82
C GLY A 168 12.16 -2.02 -11.35
N VAL A 169 12.39 -0.81 -10.83
CA VAL A 169 11.34 0.15 -10.47
C VAL A 169 11.44 1.38 -11.37
N GLN A 170 10.32 1.77 -11.98
CA GLN A 170 10.27 2.95 -12.85
C GLN A 170 10.31 4.26 -12.05
N SER A 171 9.58 4.34 -10.94
CA SER A 171 9.55 5.51 -10.07
C SER A 171 9.07 5.18 -8.66
N ILE A 172 9.56 5.96 -7.69
CA ILE A 172 9.12 5.91 -6.30
C ILE A 172 7.79 6.68 -6.19
N LYS A 173 6.72 6.00 -5.79
CA LYS A 173 5.36 6.55 -5.91
C LYS A 173 4.93 7.25 -4.62
N LYS A 174 4.67 8.56 -4.69
CA LYS A 174 4.00 9.27 -3.60
C LYS A 174 2.55 8.81 -3.51
N LYS A 175 2.16 8.27 -2.35
CA LYS A 175 0.81 7.76 -2.11
C LYS A 175 0.33 8.29 -0.78
N LYS A 176 -0.56 9.29 -0.84
CA LYS A 176 -1.23 9.82 0.36
C LYS A 176 -1.88 8.67 1.12
N ILE A 177 -1.44 8.46 2.34
CA ILE A 177 -2.14 7.65 3.32
C ILE A 177 -3.36 8.47 3.68
N SER A 178 -4.45 8.15 2.98
CA SER A 178 -5.73 8.79 3.17
C SER A 178 -6.04 8.72 4.66
N GLU A 179 -6.34 9.87 5.28
CA GLU A 179 -7.25 9.86 6.41
C GLU A 179 -8.40 8.95 5.99
N VAL A 180 -8.60 7.83 6.69
CA VAL A 180 -9.82 7.05 6.53
C VAL A 180 -10.94 8.09 6.66
N PRO A 181 -11.73 8.36 5.61
CA PRO A 181 -12.71 9.43 5.68
C PRO A 181 -13.60 9.11 6.87
N ASN A 182 -13.61 9.99 7.87
CA ASN A 182 -14.50 9.92 9.03
C ASN A 182 -15.94 10.31 8.63
N ASN A 183 -16.30 10.04 7.38
CA ASN A 183 -17.63 10.18 6.85
C ASN A 183 -18.28 8.84 7.17
N GLY A 184 -19.16 8.83 8.17
CA GLY A 184 -19.86 7.67 8.73
C GLY A 184 -20.67 6.81 7.73
N LEU A 185 -20.54 7.05 6.42
CA LEU A 185 -21.13 6.26 5.35
C LEU A 185 -20.09 5.47 4.53
N VAL A 186 -18.82 5.88 4.49
CA VAL A 186 -17.77 5.17 3.70
C VAL A 186 -16.97 4.19 4.57
N SER A 187 -16.89 4.43 5.88
CA SER A 187 -16.31 3.50 6.86
C SER A 187 -17.14 2.21 7.06
N ILE A 188 -18.40 2.20 6.59
CA ILE A 188 -19.29 1.02 6.53
C ILE A 188 -18.73 -0.06 5.59
N PHE A 189 -17.97 0.32 4.55
CA PHE A 189 -17.43 -0.65 3.59
C PHE A 189 -16.02 -1.16 3.93
N TYR A 190 -15.25 -0.42 4.73
CA TYR A 190 -13.79 -0.65 4.85
C TYR A 190 -13.29 -1.00 6.25
N THR A 191 -14.15 -1.03 7.27
CA THR A 191 -13.79 -1.61 8.56
C THR A 191 -14.52 -2.93 8.77
N LYS A 192 -13.74 -3.92 9.17
CA LYS A 192 -14.07 -5.33 9.34
C LYS A 192 -15.27 -5.55 10.29
N LYS A 193 -16.51 -5.57 9.76
CA LYS A 193 -17.62 -6.45 10.14
C LYS A 193 -18.84 -6.14 9.24
N MET A 194 -18.76 -6.47 7.95
CA MET A 194 -20.01 -6.59 7.18
C MET A 194 -20.86 -7.62 7.93
N SER A 195 -22.01 -7.18 8.48
CA SER A 195 -22.86 -7.96 9.37
C SER A 195 -22.96 -9.37 8.84
N ILE A 196 -22.77 -10.37 9.71
CA ILE A 196 -22.89 -11.78 9.36
C ILE A 196 -24.17 -12.02 8.53
N SER A 197 -25.22 -11.23 8.79
CA SER A 197 -26.48 -11.19 8.04
C SER A 197 -26.35 -10.74 6.57
N ILE A 198 -25.53 -9.74 6.23
CA ILE A 198 -25.35 -9.27 4.85
C ILE A 198 -24.43 -10.22 4.06
N LYS A 199 -23.40 -10.76 4.69
CA LYS A 199 -22.59 -11.83 4.08
C LYS A 199 -23.46 -13.06 3.84
N ARG A 200 -24.23 -13.50 4.84
CA ARG A 200 -25.23 -14.57 4.68
C ARG A 200 -26.17 -14.24 3.54
N PHE A 201 -26.71 -13.03 3.45
CA PHE A 201 -27.63 -12.64 2.38
C PHE A 201 -27.01 -12.72 0.98
N ILE A 202 -25.79 -12.22 0.80
CA ILE A 202 -25.07 -12.32 -0.48
C ILE A 202 -24.76 -13.79 -0.80
N TYR A 203 -24.32 -14.59 0.18
CA TYR A 203 -24.12 -16.02 0.01
C TYR A 203 -25.43 -16.75 -0.32
N THR A 204 -26.56 -16.36 0.28
CA THR A 204 -27.87 -16.91 0.01
C THR A 204 -28.32 -16.57 -1.41
N ILE A 205 -28.08 -15.34 -1.88
CA ILE A 205 -28.35 -14.95 -3.27
C ILE A 205 -27.49 -15.76 -4.25
N TYR A 206 -26.18 -15.87 -3.99
CA TYR A 206 -25.31 -16.69 -4.84
C TYR A 206 -25.68 -18.18 -4.79
N SER A 207 -26.08 -18.71 -3.63
CA SER A 207 -26.51 -20.10 -3.51
C SER A 207 -27.85 -20.34 -4.20
N ILE A 208 -28.78 -19.37 -4.18
CA ILE A 208 -30.07 -19.46 -4.89
C ILE A 208 -29.82 -19.34 -6.40
N ALA A 209 -29.02 -18.38 -6.85
CA ALA A 209 -28.65 -18.25 -8.26
C ALA A 209 -27.93 -19.51 -8.78
N PHE A 210 -27.05 -20.09 -7.96
CA PHE A 210 -26.39 -21.36 -8.24
C PHE A 210 -27.38 -22.53 -8.24
N ALA A 211 -28.31 -22.60 -7.29
CA ALA A 211 -29.35 -23.63 -7.26
C ALA A 211 -30.31 -23.52 -8.45
N ILE A 212 -30.63 -22.31 -8.92
CA ILE A 212 -31.42 -22.07 -10.13
C ILE A 212 -30.61 -22.46 -11.37
N LEU A 213 -29.32 -22.10 -11.42
CA LEU A 213 -28.43 -22.51 -12.51
C LEU A 213 -28.32 -24.04 -12.59
N VAL A 214 -28.07 -24.69 -11.44
CA VAL A 214 -28.07 -26.14 -11.28
C VAL A 214 -29.44 -26.67 -11.68
N PHE A 215 -30.56 -26.13 -11.21
CA PHE A 215 -31.89 -26.60 -11.58
C PHE A 215 -32.16 -26.47 -13.09
N VAL A 216 -31.77 -25.37 -13.74
CA VAL A 216 -31.92 -25.16 -15.19
C VAL A 216 -31.04 -26.11 -15.99
N VAL A 217 -29.83 -26.40 -15.51
CA VAL A 217 -28.87 -27.33 -16.13
C VAL A 217 -29.24 -28.80 -15.87
N PHE A 218 -29.78 -29.10 -14.69
CA PHE A 218 -30.14 -30.45 -14.23
C PHE A 218 -31.59 -30.83 -14.49
N ARG A 219 -32.47 -29.90 -14.87
CA ARG A 219 -33.84 -30.21 -15.34
C ARG A 219 -33.83 -31.26 -16.45
N GLU A 220 -32.77 -31.25 -17.26
CA GLU A 220 -32.58 -32.19 -18.37
C GLU A 220 -31.61 -33.35 -18.01
N PHE A 221 -30.99 -33.38 -16.81
CA PHE A 221 -29.89 -34.30 -16.46
C PHE A 221 -29.96 -34.82 -15.01
N ILE A 222 -31.05 -35.48 -14.62
CA ILE A 222 -31.23 -36.10 -13.28
C ILE A 222 -30.26 -37.27 -12.99
N GLY A 223 -29.44 -37.71 -13.95
CA GLY A 223 -28.68 -38.96 -13.85
C GLY A 223 -27.27 -38.94 -13.23
N LEU A 224 -26.59 -37.80 -13.05
CA LEU A 224 -25.13 -37.80 -12.77
C LEU A 224 -24.68 -36.75 -11.73
N ALA A 225 -25.42 -36.62 -10.64
CA ALA A 225 -25.15 -35.66 -9.57
C ALA A 225 -24.22 -36.21 -8.47
N LEU A 226 -22.97 -36.62 -8.80
CA LEU A 226 -21.98 -36.99 -7.76
C LEU A 226 -20.58 -36.35 -7.88
N VAL A 227 -20.35 -35.38 -8.77
CA VAL A 227 -18.99 -34.80 -8.95
C VAL A 227 -18.84 -33.33 -8.48
N VAL A 228 -19.93 -32.62 -8.13
CA VAL A 228 -19.87 -31.16 -7.88
C VAL A 228 -19.88 -30.78 -6.39
N LEU A 229 -19.61 -31.72 -5.47
CA LEU A 229 -19.49 -31.42 -4.04
C LEU A 229 -18.15 -30.79 -3.61
N SER A 230 -17.17 -30.68 -4.52
CA SER A 230 -15.99 -29.87 -4.27
C SER A 230 -16.12 -28.55 -5.03
N PHE A 231 -16.57 -27.47 -4.36
CA PHE A 231 -15.97 -26.12 -4.47
C PHE A 231 -16.90 -25.06 -3.83
N PRO A 232 -16.64 -24.71 -2.57
CA PRO A 232 -16.85 -23.34 -2.12
C PRO A 232 -15.56 -22.82 -1.48
N PHE A 233 -14.55 -22.45 -2.28
CA PHE A 233 -13.33 -21.83 -1.71
C PHE A 233 -12.74 -20.64 -2.49
N ILE A 234 -13.31 -20.24 -3.62
CA ILE A 234 -12.69 -19.19 -4.46
C ILE A 234 -13.14 -17.75 -4.06
N GLY A 235 -14.14 -17.62 -3.18
CA GLY A 235 -14.68 -16.32 -2.77
C GLY A 235 -13.86 -15.53 -1.74
N LEU A 236 -12.81 -16.12 -1.14
CA LEU A 236 -12.07 -15.48 -0.04
C LEU A 236 -10.82 -14.67 -0.47
N LEU A 237 -10.48 -14.66 -1.77
CA LEU A 237 -9.17 -14.17 -2.24
C LEU A 237 -9.17 -12.78 -2.89
N LEU A 238 -10.32 -12.09 -2.96
CA LEU A 238 -10.47 -10.88 -3.79
C LEU A 238 -10.49 -9.53 -3.04
N THR A 239 -10.23 -9.47 -1.74
CA THR A 239 -10.27 -8.19 -0.99
C THR A 239 -8.95 -7.85 -0.31
N TRP A 240 -7.83 -7.88 -1.03
CA TRP A 240 -6.55 -7.38 -0.48
C TRP A 240 -6.04 -6.23 -1.35
N LYS A 241 -6.63 -5.05 -1.13
CA LYS A 241 -6.13 -3.78 -1.65
C LYS A 241 -4.80 -3.44 -0.95
N ASN A 242 -3.84 -2.89 -1.69
CA ASN A 242 -2.55 -2.42 -1.19
C ASN A 242 -2.75 -1.19 -0.27
N VAL A 243 -3.17 -1.45 0.97
CA VAL A 243 -3.26 -0.48 2.06
C VAL A 243 -1.90 -0.43 2.75
N ALA A 244 -1.51 0.74 3.24
CA ALA A 244 -0.32 0.87 4.08
C ALA A 244 -0.43 -0.06 5.30
N PRO A 245 0.69 -0.46 5.90
CA PRO A 245 0.68 -1.21 7.15
C PRO A 245 0.00 -0.35 8.21
N LYS A 246 -1.08 -0.86 8.83
CA LYS A 246 -1.90 -0.10 9.81
C LYS A 246 -1.09 0.40 11.01
N ASP A 247 -0.06 -0.35 11.34
CA ASP A 247 0.99 -0.12 12.32
C ASP A 247 1.79 1.17 12.04
N LEU A 248 2.03 1.53 10.78
CA LEU A 248 2.78 2.74 10.44
C LEU A 248 1.87 3.98 10.30
N GLU A 249 0.57 3.80 10.06
CA GLU A 249 -0.38 4.90 9.86
C GLU A 249 -0.58 5.75 11.13
N HIS A 250 -0.47 5.17 12.33
CA HIS A 250 -0.69 5.88 13.58
C HIS A 250 0.30 7.04 13.77
N PHE A 251 1.57 6.82 13.42
CA PHE A 251 2.64 7.81 13.60
C PHE A 251 2.45 9.06 12.75
N LEU A 252 1.79 8.94 11.59
CA LEU A 252 1.42 10.07 10.74
C LEU A 252 0.23 10.87 11.27
N ARG A 253 -0.59 10.29 12.16
CA ARG A 253 -1.75 10.98 12.75
C ARG A 253 -1.42 11.74 14.03
N GLU A 254 -0.27 11.45 14.64
CA GLU A 254 0.21 12.13 15.85
C GLU A 254 0.95 13.45 15.57
N LEU A 255 0.88 13.98 14.35
CA LEU A 255 1.32 15.33 13.99
C LEU A 255 0.11 16.24 13.81
#